data_AF-A0A2V5GVN8-F1
#
_entry.id   AF-A0A2V5GVN8-F1
#
_cell.length_a   1.000
_cell.length_b   1.000
_cell.length_c   1.000
_cell.angle_alpha   90.00
_cell.angle_beta   90.00
_cell.angle_gamma   90.00
#
_symmetry.space_group_name_H-M   'P 1'
#
loop_
_entity.id
_entity.type
_entity.pdbx_description
1 polymer ?
#
loop_
_entity_poly.entity_id
_entity_poly.type
_entity_poly.pdbx_seq_one_letter_code
_entity_poly.pdbx_strand_id
1 'polypeptide(L)'
;MSLPGSSRSIRRQCQIRLHSGTSPALSLHYSSNLRPRLVQDHLHPQHNQLLAPRPPPSACFHTTRSNNDLYRTPRKSPALRRAANMRDARVSSPPRPADIGPESHITGDLTAHQKWLATGGMDNWADAVLNRDLKTEITWPVFEATGRHLLECAHGGPPTLAAIENNPRNLTPLEVFKIGKLILPHHKPFQHWVSSATALAKVRPAIYIQAANYLKELRAQHNKSHQAPPRDVPILQAVEALATGPVPDPRAMHLHARVLGHRQQYREAMALLDELLELIYPAKKLEPGFETGLYFPPIDSFWDTYLWVQGMMLDHRHKTKHTPEEIYRRAAEEFKQPEYLVRYAAHLREQGRWDQYEEYMHMAVMAGHRRATRRLACYYYLIAQGRYPRRGESAADFRPVDPAQEGQGLLQEQNRSWWTRLRDEIWSEHRRPSLTHYRAMARELFELAAAYGSPESVVIAAVMAREEGRLADGEQMIRSMLRANQFQSPEWTQVKVDVQSLLEKWGDLQFKFKIPEEYFVL
;
A
#
# COMPACT_ATOMS: atom_id res chain seq x y z
N MET A 1 -43.61 16.69 24.78
CA MET A 1 -43.46 16.48 23.32
C MET A 1 -41.98 16.35 23.00
N SER A 2 -41.60 15.43 22.13
CA SER A 2 -40.20 15.10 21.82
C SER A 2 -39.78 15.65 20.45
N LEU A 3 -38.61 16.28 20.40
CA LEU A 3 -37.93 16.66 19.16
C LEU A 3 -36.72 15.73 18.95
N PRO A 4 -36.58 15.06 17.80
CA PRO A 4 -35.46 14.14 17.56
C PRO A 4 -34.17 14.91 17.25
N GLY A 5 -33.12 14.65 18.03
CA GLY A 5 -31.78 15.22 17.80
C GLY A 5 -31.15 14.70 16.49
N SER A 6 -30.71 15.62 15.62
CA SER A 6 -30.14 15.29 14.31
C SER A 6 -28.68 14.79 14.42
N SER A 7 -28.49 13.49 14.68
CA SER A 7 -27.17 12.83 14.65
C SER A 7 -26.64 12.69 13.21
N ARG A 8 -26.01 13.76 12.70
CA ARG A 8 -25.28 13.74 11.42
C ARG A 8 -23.92 13.04 11.60
N SER A 9 -23.94 11.71 11.55
CA SER A 9 -22.76 10.88 11.87
C SER A 9 -21.56 11.09 10.94
N ILE A 10 -20.36 10.92 11.51
CA ILE A 10 -19.08 10.96 10.79
C ILE A 10 -19.07 9.95 9.63
N ARG A 11 -19.76 8.81 9.81
CA ARG A 11 -19.97 7.77 8.79
C ARG A 11 -20.47 8.34 7.45
N ARG A 12 -21.41 9.29 7.45
CA ARG A 12 -21.88 9.96 6.22
C ARG A 12 -20.83 10.91 5.64
N GLN A 13 -20.10 11.65 6.46
CA GLN A 13 -19.05 12.57 5.97
C GLN A 13 -17.89 11.81 5.32
N CYS A 14 -17.50 10.65 5.89
CA CYS A 14 -16.56 9.74 5.23
C CYS A 14 -17.14 9.15 3.94
N GLN A 15 -18.38 8.65 3.94
CA GLN A 15 -19.02 8.11 2.72
C GLN A 15 -19.11 9.13 1.58
N ILE A 16 -19.40 10.41 1.87
CA ILE A 16 -19.44 11.51 0.89
C ILE A 16 -18.06 11.79 0.24
N ARG A 17 -16.95 11.31 0.84
CA ARG A 17 -15.60 11.38 0.26
C ARG A 17 -15.04 10.03 -0.21
N LEU A 18 -15.73 8.92 0.03
CA LEU A 18 -15.33 7.58 -0.43
C LEU A 18 -15.90 7.22 -1.82
N HIS A 19 -16.60 8.15 -2.48
CA HIS A 19 -17.08 7.99 -3.85
C HIS A 19 -16.16 8.63 -4.90
N SER A 20 -14.96 8.06 -5.04
CA SER A 20 -14.27 7.95 -6.33
C SER A 20 -13.26 6.79 -6.31
N GLY A 21 -13.58 5.70 -7.01
CA GLY A 21 -12.69 4.55 -7.22
C GLY A 21 -12.88 3.35 -6.26
N THR A 22 -13.28 2.22 -6.85
CA THR A 22 -13.12 0.83 -6.32
C THR A 22 -13.83 0.45 -5.00
N SER A 23 -15.09 0.01 -5.13
CA SER A 23 -15.69 -0.93 -4.17
C SER A 23 -15.27 -2.37 -4.51
N PRO A 24 -14.69 -3.15 -3.58
CA PRO A 24 -14.43 -4.58 -3.80
C PRO A 24 -15.69 -5.41 -3.56
N ALA A 25 -16.33 -5.88 -4.63
CA ALA A 25 -17.45 -6.82 -4.53
C ALA A 25 -16.96 -8.20 -4.09
N LEU A 26 -17.40 -8.68 -2.92
CA LEU A 26 -17.13 -10.02 -2.42
C LEU A 26 -18.18 -11.01 -2.95
N SER A 27 -17.80 -11.85 -3.91
CA SER A 27 -18.57 -13.04 -4.31
C SER A 27 -17.71 -14.30 -4.16
N LEU A 28 -17.98 -15.07 -3.12
CA LEU A 28 -17.35 -16.36 -2.84
C LEU A 28 -18.21 -17.49 -3.39
N HIS A 29 -17.69 -18.25 -4.36
CA HIS A 29 -18.12 -19.62 -4.60
C HIS A 29 -16.89 -20.53 -4.69
N TYR A 30 -17.01 -21.72 -4.13
CA TYR A 30 -15.93 -22.65 -3.84
C TYR A 30 -16.34 -24.07 -4.20
N SER A 31 -15.41 -25.01 -4.05
CA SER A 31 -15.53 -26.45 -4.33
C SER A 31 -15.49 -26.84 -5.81
N SER A 32 -15.04 -28.03 -6.21
CA SER A 32 -13.82 -28.83 -5.89
C SER A 32 -13.97 -30.20 -6.54
N ASN A 33 -12.88 -31.00 -6.53
CA ASN A 33 -12.73 -32.34 -7.13
C ASN A 33 -12.32 -32.29 -8.62
N LEU A 34 -11.56 -33.26 -9.16
CA LEU A 34 -10.95 -34.44 -8.54
C LEU A 34 -9.54 -34.71 -9.13
N ARG A 35 -9.13 -35.97 -9.16
CA ARG A 35 -7.91 -36.59 -9.72
C ARG A 35 -8.31 -37.99 -10.19
N PRO A 36 -7.63 -38.63 -11.17
CA PRO A 36 -6.31 -39.22 -10.92
C PRO A 36 -5.33 -39.21 -12.11
N ARG A 37 -4.21 -39.92 -11.94
CA ARG A 37 -3.12 -40.12 -12.91
C ARG A 37 -3.45 -41.24 -13.92
N LEU A 38 -2.71 -41.25 -15.04
CA LEU A 38 -2.26 -42.48 -15.70
C LEU A 38 -0.77 -42.34 -16.10
N VAL A 39 -0.14 -43.45 -16.51
CA VAL A 39 1.32 -43.65 -16.64
C VAL A 39 1.60 -44.51 -17.90
N GLN A 40 2.88 -44.65 -18.29
CA GLN A 40 3.49 -45.36 -19.42
C GLN A 40 3.77 -44.44 -20.62
N ASP A 41 5.02 -44.20 -21.04
CA ASP A 41 6.14 -45.10 -21.45
C ASP A 41 5.99 -45.59 -22.90
N HIS A 42 6.88 -45.13 -23.80
CA HIS A 42 7.95 -45.99 -24.34
C HIS A 42 8.82 -45.34 -25.46
N LEU A 43 10.08 -45.81 -25.51
CA LEU A 43 10.97 -45.98 -26.68
C LEU A 43 11.59 -44.77 -27.44
N HIS A 44 12.91 -44.66 -27.23
CA HIS A 44 14.01 -44.36 -28.17
C HIS A 44 13.90 -45.02 -29.57
N PRO A 45 14.68 -44.63 -30.63
CA PRO A 45 16.13 -44.35 -30.51
C PRO A 45 16.85 -43.38 -31.48
N GLN A 46 18.09 -43.02 -31.09
CA GLN A 46 19.28 -42.74 -31.93
C GLN A 46 19.26 -41.43 -32.80
N HIS A 47 20.40 -40.93 -33.31
CA HIS A 47 21.72 -41.53 -33.56
C HIS A 47 22.87 -40.47 -33.45
N ASN A 48 24.03 -40.85 -32.87
CA ASN A 48 25.45 -40.45 -33.15
C ASN A 48 25.84 -38.97 -33.50
N GLN A 49 27.01 -38.38 -33.17
CA GLN A 49 28.29 -38.74 -32.49
C GLN A 49 29.10 -37.41 -32.23
N LEU A 50 30.36 -37.28 -31.76
CA LEU A 50 31.52 -38.14 -31.46
C LEU A 50 32.43 -37.56 -30.31
N LEU A 51 33.77 -37.64 -30.41
CA LEU A 51 34.89 -37.26 -29.51
C LEU A 51 35.43 -35.81 -29.78
N ALA A 52 35.99 -35.00 -28.85
CA ALA A 52 37.20 -35.07 -27.98
C ALA A 52 38.54 -34.84 -28.74
N PRO A 53 39.67 -34.32 -28.15
CA PRO A 53 40.09 -34.33 -26.73
C PRO A 53 40.74 -33.02 -26.17
N ARG A 54 41.57 -33.12 -25.11
CA ARG A 54 42.41 -32.08 -24.43
C ARG A 54 43.87 -32.58 -24.34
N PRO A 55 44.90 -31.71 -24.29
CA PRO A 55 45.63 -31.50 -23.01
C PRO A 55 46.27 -30.09 -22.79
N PRO A 56 46.81 -29.79 -21.58
CA PRO A 56 47.57 -28.56 -21.20
C PRO A 56 49.09 -28.90 -21.04
N PRO A 57 49.98 -28.16 -20.30
CA PRO A 57 49.85 -26.86 -19.61
C PRO A 57 51.02 -25.85 -19.81
N SER A 58 50.88 -24.65 -19.25
CA SER A 58 51.99 -23.80 -18.77
C SER A 58 51.49 -22.86 -17.67
N ALA A 59 52.32 -22.56 -16.68
CA ALA A 59 51.93 -21.75 -15.51
C ALA A 59 52.99 -20.70 -15.16
N CYS A 60 52.55 -19.49 -14.83
CA CYS A 60 53.33 -18.49 -14.10
C CYS A 60 52.51 -18.00 -12.90
N PHE A 61 53.16 -17.88 -11.75
CA PHE A 61 52.53 -17.50 -10.49
C PHE A 61 52.86 -16.05 -10.13
N HIS A 62 51.84 -15.26 -9.81
CA HIS A 62 52.00 -14.11 -8.91
C HIS A 62 50.90 -14.14 -7.85
N THR A 63 51.31 -14.16 -6.59
CA THR A 63 50.41 -14.19 -5.42
C THR A 63 50.51 -12.88 -4.66
N THR A 64 49.42 -12.13 -4.58
CA THR A 64 49.25 -11.06 -3.58
C THR A 64 48.38 -11.59 -2.43
N ARG A 65 48.84 -11.39 -1.20
CA ARG A 65 48.07 -11.75 0.01
C ARG A 65 46.94 -10.74 0.20
N SER A 66 45.70 -11.20 0.33
CA SER A 66 44.61 -10.41 0.91
C SER A 66 44.31 -10.92 2.32
N ASN A 67 44.31 -10.01 3.29
CA ASN A 67 43.99 -10.34 4.69
C ASN A 67 42.47 -10.54 4.83
N ASN A 68 41.99 -11.79 4.91
CA ASN A 68 40.60 -12.08 5.29
C ASN A 68 40.33 -13.53 5.76
N ASP A 69 41.29 -14.18 6.44
CA ASP A 69 41.17 -15.60 6.85
C ASP A 69 40.20 -15.88 8.04
N LEU A 70 39.46 -14.87 8.54
CA LEU A 70 38.53 -15.03 9.68
C LEU A 70 37.18 -15.68 9.34
N TYR A 71 36.86 -15.91 8.06
CA TYR A 71 35.57 -16.52 7.64
C TYR A 71 35.71 -17.71 6.68
N ARG A 72 36.69 -18.60 6.89
CA ARG A 72 36.73 -19.90 6.19
C ARG A 72 35.73 -20.91 6.76
N THR A 73 34.55 -20.97 6.16
CA THR A 73 33.70 -22.17 6.28
C THR A 73 34.38 -23.38 5.61
N PRO A 74 34.23 -24.60 6.14
CA PRO A 74 34.91 -25.79 5.60
C PRO A 74 34.44 -26.11 4.17
N ARG A 75 35.37 -26.54 3.32
CA ARG A 75 35.11 -26.89 1.91
C ARG A 75 34.14 -28.09 1.81
N LYS A 76 32.84 -27.80 1.68
CA LYS A 76 31.78 -28.80 1.42
C LYS A 76 32.13 -29.69 0.22
N SER A 77 31.80 -30.98 0.31
CA SER A 77 32.19 -32.00 -0.66
C SER A 77 31.67 -31.74 -2.09
N PRO A 78 32.29 -32.32 -3.14
CA PRO A 78 31.86 -32.13 -4.53
C PRO A 78 30.42 -32.58 -4.83
N ALA A 79 29.87 -33.51 -4.02
CA ALA A 79 28.47 -33.91 -4.09
C ALA A 79 27.54 -32.83 -3.51
N LEU A 80 27.87 -32.27 -2.33
CA LEU A 80 27.12 -31.17 -1.73
C LEU A 80 27.14 -29.90 -2.57
N ARG A 81 28.25 -29.61 -3.27
CA ARG A 81 28.30 -28.52 -4.26
C ARG A 81 27.36 -28.76 -5.44
N ARG A 82 27.33 -29.96 -6.03
CA ARG A 82 26.38 -30.29 -7.10
C ARG A 82 24.92 -30.23 -6.64
N ALA A 83 24.63 -30.68 -5.42
CA ALA A 83 23.30 -30.60 -4.82
C ALA A 83 22.86 -29.16 -4.49
N ALA A 84 23.79 -28.28 -4.09
CA ALA A 84 23.54 -26.85 -3.93
C ALA A 84 23.23 -26.20 -5.29
N ASN A 85 24.14 -26.32 -6.27
CA ASN A 85 23.97 -25.75 -7.60
C ASN A 85 22.66 -26.22 -8.29
N MET A 86 22.22 -27.46 -8.08
CA MET A 86 20.92 -27.96 -8.61
C MET A 86 19.68 -27.52 -7.81
N ARG A 87 19.84 -27.02 -6.59
CA ARG A 87 18.76 -26.31 -5.86
C ARG A 87 18.71 -24.85 -6.29
N ASP A 88 19.86 -24.20 -6.38
CA ASP A 88 19.97 -22.80 -6.78
C ASP A 88 19.48 -22.63 -8.24
N ALA A 89 19.93 -23.46 -9.18
CA ALA A 89 19.44 -23.46 -10.57
C ALA A 89 17.94 -23.82 -10.76
N ARG A 90 17.21 -24.15 -9.69
CA ARG A 90 15.75 -24.32 -9.68
C ARG A 90 15.00 -23.17 -8.98
N VAL A 91 15.72 -22.19 -8.43
CA VAL A 91 15.18 -21.09 -7.59
C VAL A 91 15.71 -19.71 -8.01
N SER A 92 16.86 -19.65 -8.69
CA SER A 92 17.36 -18.49 -9.42
C SER A 92 17.19 -18.71 -10.92
N SER A 93 16.04 -18.27 -11.46
CA SER A 93 16.05 -17.76 -12.83
C SER A 93 17.08 -16.63 -12.92
N PRO A 94 17.75 -16.42 -14.07
CA PRO A 94 18.38 -15.14 -14.35
C PRO A 94 17.38 -14.00 -14.17
N PRO A 95 17.83 -12.73 -14.01
CA PRO A 95 16.94 -11.61 -14.29
C PRO A 95 16.32 -11.82 -15.68
N ARG A 96 15.04 -11.46 -15.84
CA ARG A 96 14.48 -11.31 -17.19
C ARG A 96 15.40 -10.38 -17.99
N PRO A 97 15.57 -10.60 -19.31
CA PRO A 97 16.39 -9.71 -20.12
C PRO A 97 15.94 -8.26 -19.92
N ALA A 98 16.91 -7.33 -19.92
CA ALA A 98 16.71 -5.94 -19.52
C ALA A 98 15.85 -5.12 -20.50
N ASP A 99 15.31 -5.78 -21.52
CA ASP A 99 14.43 -5.23 -22.54
C ASP A 99 13.12 -4.70 -21.96
N ILE A 100 12.49 -3.81 -22.73
CA ILE A 100 11.35 -3.01 -22.30
C ILE A 100 10.04 -3.85 -22.22
N GLY A 101 10.10 -5.16 -22.51
CA GLY A 101 8.98 -6.07 -22.31
C GLY A 101 9.27 -7.57 -22.34
N PRO A 102 8.25 -8.40 -22.06
CA PRO A 102 8.36 -9.85 -22.12
C PRO A 102 8.55 -10.33 -23.57
N GLU A 103 9.42 -11.33 -23.76
CA GLU A 103 9.70 -11.97 -25.07
C GLU A 103 8.49 -12.76 -25.64
N SER A 104 7.39 -12.89 -24.90
CA SER A 104 6.25 -13.74 -25.23
C SER A 104 4.96 -12.96 -25.49
N HIS A 105 4.11 -13.51 -26.36
CA HIS A 105 2.69 -13.19 -26.45
C HIS A 105 1.95 -13.46 -25.13
N ILE A 106 0.71 -12.97 -25.00
CA ILE A 106 -0.13 -13.27 -23.84
C ILE A 106 -0.81 -14.64 -23.98
N THR A 107 -0.90 -15.39 -22.89
CA THR A 107 -1.67 -16.63 -22.84
C THR A 107 -3.14 -16.36 -22.55
N GLY A 108 -4.05 -17.02 -23.25
CA GLY A 108 -5.50 -16.98 -23.01
C GLY A 108 -6.28 -17.38 -24.26
N ASP A 109 -7.60 -17.19 -24.24
CA ASP A 109 -8.42 -17.23 -25.46
C ASP A 109 -8.69 -15.80 -25.94
N LEU A 110 -8.30 -15.50 -27.19
CA LEU A 110 -8.60 -14.23 -27.85
C LEU A 110 -10.10 -13.99 -27.95
N THR A 111 -10.89 -15.03 -28.20
CA THR A 111 -12.35 -14.96 -28.35
C THR A 111 -13.02 -14.52 -27.05
N ALA A 112 -12.65 -15.13 -25.91
CA ALA A 112 -13.10 -14.73 -24.58
C ALA A 112 -12.65 -13.30 -24.21
N HIS A 113 -11.43 -12.90 -24.59
CA HIS A 113 -10.93 -11.53 -24.35
C HIS A 113 -11.69 -10.48 -25.19
N GLN A 114 -11.98 -10.76 -26.46
CA GLN A 114 -12.80 -9.91 -27.32
C GLN A 114 -14.27 -9.88 -26.86
N LYS A 115 -14.81 -11.00 -26.37
CA LYS A 115 -16.16 -11.06 -25.77
C LYS A 115 -16.26 -10.26 -24.48
N TRP A 116 -15.20 -10.24 -23.65
CA TRP A 116 -15.12 -9.35 -22.49
C TRP A 116 -15.05 -7.88 -22.92
N LEU A 117 -14.28 -7.56 -23.96
CA LEU A 117 -14.19 -6.19 -24.49
C LEU A 117 -15.58 -5.69 -24.93
N ALA A 118 -16.36 -6.52 -25.62
CA ALA A 118 -17.71 -6.17 -26.07
C ALA A 118 -18.76 -6.00 -24.95
N THR A 119 -18.48 -6.44 -23.72
CA THR A 119 -19.38 -6.27 -22.57
C THR A 119 -18.76 -5.39 -21.49
N GLY A 120 -17.88 -5.94 -20.64
CA GLY A 120 -17.22 -5.21 -19.56
C GLY A 120 -16.26 -4.10 -20.03
N GLY A 121 -15.85 -4.10 -21.30
CA GLY A 121 -15.15 -2.98 -21.90
C GLY A 121 -16.03 -1.73 -22.09
N MET A 122 -17.34 -1.90 -22.29
CA MET A 122 -18.27 -0.78 -22.50
C MET A 122 -18.52 -0.01 -21.21
N ASP A 123 -18.70 -0.71 -20.09
CA ASP A 123 -18.80 -0.11 -18.76
C ASP A 123 -17.51 0.67 -18.42
N ASN A 124 -16.34 0.04 -18.60
CA ASN A 124 -15.03 0.67 -18.37
C ASN A 124 -14.81 1.91 -19.25
N TRP A 125 -15.30 1.92 -20.49
CA TRP A 125 -15.24 3.10 -21.37
C TRP A 125 -16.15 4.22 -20.87
N ALA A 126 -17.40 3.92 -20.53
CA ALA A 126 -18.37 4.90 -20.04
C ALA A 126 -17.90 5.56 -18.73
N ASP A 127 -17.41 4.76 -17.79
CA ASP A 127 -16.80 5.24 -16.54
C ASP A 127 -15.57 6.12 -16.81
N ALA A 128 -14.67 5.73 -17.73
CA ALA A 128 -13.47 6.51 -18.03
C ALA A 128 -13.75 7.84 -18.75
N VAL A 129 -14.84 7.94 -19.52
CA VAL A 129 -15.31 9.21 -20.08
C VAL A 129 -15.97 10.07 -18.99
N LEU A 130 -16.79 9.50 -18.11
CA LEU A 130 -17.45 10.20 -17.00
C LEU A 130 -16.43 10.76 -15.99
N ASN A 131 -15.39 10.00 -15.66
CA ASN A 131 -14.29 10.41 -14.79
C ASN A 131 -13.23 11.30 -15.49
N ARG A 132 -13.36 11.51 -16.81
CA ARG A 132 -12.46 12.33 -17.67
C ARG A 132 -11.04 11.78 -17.82
N ASP A 133 -10.82 10.49 -17.59
CA ASP A 133 -9.55 9.82 -17.88
C ASP A 133 -9.31 9.72 -19.40
N LEU A 134 -10.39 9.50 -20.16
CA LEU A 134 -10.44 9.60 -21.62
C LEU A 134 -11.02 10.96 -22.05
N LYS A 135 -10.60 11.44 -23.23
CA LYS A 135 -11.26 12.57 -23.90
C LYS A 135 -12.67 12.16 -24.37
N THR A 136 -13.61 13.09 -24.39
CA THR A 136 -14.97 12.91 -24.96
C THR A 136 -14.96 12.58 -26.45
N GLU A 137 -13.88 12.90 -27.17
CA GLU A 137 -13.62 12.53 -28.56
C GLU A 137 -13.44 11.02 -28.78
N ILE A 138 -13.02 10.29 -27.74
CA ILE A 138 -12.80 8.83 -27.79
C ILE A 138 -14.16 8.14 -27.63
N THR A 139 -14.91 8.08 -28.73
CA THR A 139 -16.20 7.38 -28.82
C THR A 139 -16.04 5.86 -28.66
N TRP A 140 -17.14 5.16 -28.32
CA TRP A 140 -17.14 3.71 -28.17
C TRP A 140 -16.52 2.96 -29.38
N PRO A 141 -16.87 3.24 -30.66
CA PRO A 141 -16.26 2.55 -31.81
C PRO A 141 -14.77 2.84 -32.02
N VAL A 142 -14.23 3.90 -31.41
CA VAL A 142 -12.77 4.18 -31.39
C VAL A 142 -12.10 3.38 -30.29
N PHE A 143 -12.69 3.32 -29.09
CA PHE A 143 -12.23 2.49 -27.98
C PHE A 143 -12.23 1.00 -28.34
N GLU A 144 -13.35 0.49 -28.86
CA GLU A 144 -13.53 -0.92 -29.22
C GLU A 144 -12.57 -1.36 -30.34
N ALA A 145 -12.44 -0.56 -31.41
CA ALA A 145 -11.53 -0.88 -32.51
C ALA A 145 -10.06 -0.89 -32.07
N THR A 146 -9.65 0.10 -31.27
CA THR A 146 -8.29 0.15 -30.70
C THR A 146 -8.05 -1.01 -29.75
N GLY A 147 -9.04 -1.38 -28.94
CA GLY A 147 -8.93 -2.49 -28.01
C GLY A 147 -8.86 -3.86 -28.67
N ARG A 148 -9.63 -4.08 -29.74
CA ARG A 148 -9.56 -5.29 -30.57
C ARG A 148 -8.15 -5.47 -31.16
N HIS A 149 -7.63 -4.43 -31.78
CA HIS A 149 -6.25 -4.38 -32.32
C HIS A 149 -5.19 -4.68 -31.26
N LEU A 150 -5.28 -4.06 -30.08
CA LEU A 150 -4.35 -4.32 -28.97
C LEU A 150 -4.41 -5.78 -28.47
N LEU A 151 -5.59 -6.39 -28.42
CA LEU A 151 -5.74 -7.81 -28.05
C LEU A 151 -5.16 -8.75 -29.12
N GLU A 152 -5.40 -8.45 -30.39
CA GLU A 152 -4.89 -9.22 -31.53
C GLU A 152 -3.36 -9.14 -31.61
N CYS A 153 -2.76 -7.96 -31.47
CA CYS A 153 -1.30 -7.81 -31.37
C CYS A 153 -0.72 -8.52 -30.14
N ALA A 154 -1.39 -8.47 -28.98
CA ALA A 154 -0.88 -9.08 -27.75
C ALA A 154 -0.92 -10.62 -27.77
N HIS A 155 -1.90 -11.22 -28.44
CA HIS A 155 -1.94 -12.66 -28.71
C HIS A 155 -1.03 -13.07 -29.87
N GLY A 156 -0.86 -12.20 -30.87
CA GLY A 156 -0.05 -12.47 -32.06
C GLY A 156 1.47 -12.42 -31.87
N GLY A 157 1.98 -11.71 -30.84
CA GLY A 157 3.42 -11.60 -30.65
C GLY A 157 3.91 -10.82 -29.43
N PRO A 158 5.24 -10.64 -29.30
CA PRO A 158 5.84 -9.79 -28.27
C PRO A 158 5.44 -8.31 -28.44
N PRO A 159 5.59 -7.48 -27.40
CA PRO A 159 5.28 -6.06 -27.47
C PRO A 159 6.23 -5.34 -28.44
N THR A 160 5.67 -4.54 -29.35
CA THR A 160 6.45 -3.79 -30.35
C THR A 160 5.98 -2.34 -30.45
N LEU A 161 6.86 -1.46 -30.92
CA LEU A 161 6.55 -0.08 -31.28
C LEU A 161 5.42 -0.03 -32.35
N ALA A 162 5.56 -0.85 -33.40
CA ALA A 162 4.64 -0.91 -34.52
C ALA A 162 3.19 -1.26 -34.12
N ALA A 163 2.99 -2.04 -33.05
CA ALA A 163 1.64 -2.35 -32.55
C ALA A 163 0.92 -1.13 -31.94
N ILE A 164 1.65 -0.08 -31.55
CA ILE A 164 1.10 1.18 -31.01
C ILE A 164 0.98 2.24 -32.10
N GLU A 165 1.98 2.34 -32.98
CA GLU A 165 1.98 3.31 -34.09
C GLU A 165 0.94 2.97 -35.16
N ASN A 166 0.83 1.69 -35.57
CA ASN A 166 -0.12 1.23 -36.59
C ASN A 166 -1.53 0.99 -36.01
N ASN A 167 -2.00 1.84 -35.09
CA ASN A 167 -3.32 1.68 -34.49
C ASN A 167 -4.44 2.13 -35.48
N PRO A 168 -5.63 1.48 -35.47
CA PRO A 168 -6.63 1.60 -36.54
C PRO A 168 -7.37 2.96 -36.61
N ARG A 169 -6.96 3.94 -35.79
CA ARG A 169 -7.61 5.25 -35.64
C ARG A 169 -6.63 6.42 -35.59
N ASN A 170 -5.34 6.20 -35.87
CA ASN A 170 -4.27 7.22 -35.82
C ASN A 170 -4.22 8.00 -34.49
N LEU A 171 -4.57 7.35 -33.38
CA LEU A 171 -4.49 7.91 -32.04
C LEU A 171 -3.03 8.12 -31.61
N THR A 172 -2.78 9.08 -30.73
CA THR A 172 -1.44 9.24 -30.16
C THR A 172 -1.07 8.03 -29.29
N PRO A 173 0.23 7.68 -29.16
CA PRO A 173 0.66 6.58 -28.28
C PRO A 173 0.17 6.69 -26.82
N LEU A 174 -0.04 7.91 -26.32
CA LEU A 174 -0.60 8.17 -24.99
C LEU A 174 -2.09 7.81 -24.89
N GLU A 175 -2.88 8.07 -25.94
CA GLU A 175 -4.29 7.69 -26.00
C GLU A 175 -4.45 6.17 -26.16
N VAL A 176 -3.61 5.54 -26.99
CA VAL A 176 -3.54 4.07 -27.09
C VAL A 176 -3.14 3.45 -25.73
N PHE A 177 -2.20 4.04 -25.00
CA PHE A 177 -1.87 3.64 -23.63
C PHE A 177 -3.08 3.74 -22.69
N LYS A 178 -3.76 4.91 -22.65
CA LYS A 178 -4.94 5.13 -21.79
C LYS A 178 -6.04 4.08 -22.06
N ILE A 179 -6.35 3.82 -23.33
CA ILE A 179 -7.30 2.77 -23.74
C ILE A 179 -6.81 1.38 -23.28
N GLY A 180 -5.54 1.05 -23.54
CA GLY A 180 -4.94 -0.22 -23.14
C GLY A 180 -4.93 -0.48 -21.63
N LYS A 181 -4.83 0.55 -20.78
CA LYS A 181 -4.95 0.40 -19.31
C LYS A 181 -6.37 0.06 -18.83
N LEU A 182 -7.40 0.38 -19.62
CA LEU A 182 -8.81 0.11 -19.30
C LEU A 182 -9.29 -1.26 -19.78
N ILE A 183 -8.55 -1.92 -20.68
CA ILE A 183 -8.90 -3.22 -21.25
C ILE A 183 -8.30 -4.34 -20.38
N LEU A 184 -9.13 -5.31 -19.97
CA LEU A 184 -8.75 -6.42 -19.08
C LEU A 184 -7.87 -5.93 -17.89
N PRO A 185 -8.33 -4.97 -17.06
CA PRO A 185 -7.48 -4.28 -16.07
C PRO A 185 -6.87 -5.21 -15.00
N HIS A 186 -7.45 -6.40 -14.81
CA HIS A 186 -6.95 -7.42 -13.89
C HIS A 186 -6.06 -8.49 -14.57
N HIS A 187 -6.01 -8.53 -15.91
CA HIS A 187 -5.20 -9.51 -16.65
C HIS A 187 -3.74 -9.06 -16.74
N LYS A 188 -2.96 -9.39 -15.69
CA LYS A 188 -1.56 -8.99 -15.52
C LYS A 188 -0.67 -9.19 -16.76
N PRO A 189 -0.74 -10.29 -17.55
CA PRO A 189 0.08 -10.45 -18.75
C PRO A 189 -0.21 -9.38 -19.81
N PHE A 190 -1.49 -9.08 -20.08
CA PHE A 190 -1.88 -8.04 -21.03
C PHE A 190 -1.53 -6.64 -20.51
N GLN A 191 -1.79 -6.37 -19.24
CA GLN A 191 -1.44 -5.09 -18.62
C GLN A 191 0.08 -4.83 -18.58
N HIS A 192 0.90 -5.88 -18.54
CA HIS A 192 2.35 -5.78 -18.71
C HIS A 192 2.72 -5.55 -20.19
N TRP A 193 2.19 -6.34 -21.11
CA TRP A 193 2.42 -6.22 -22.56
C TRP A 193 2.09 -4.82 -23.09
N VAL A 194 0.93 -4.26 -22.72
CA VAL A 194 0.53 -2.89 -23.08
C VAL A 194 1.53 -1.87 -22.57
N SER A 195 1.92 -1.97 -21.29
CA SER A 195 2.91 -1.08 -20.68
C SER A 195 4.31 -1.25 -21.27
N SER A 196 4.62 -2.37 -21.93
CA SER A 196 5.86 -2.57 -22.69
C SER A 196 5.82 -1.93 -24.07
N ALA A 197 4.80 -2.25 -24.87
CA ALA A 197 4.66 -1.73 -26.24
C ALA A 197 4.59 -0.20 -26.26
N THR A 198 3.90 0.39 -25.28
CA THR A 198 3.80 1.85 -25.12
C THR A 198 5.06 2.50 -24.54
N ALA A 199 5.86 1.79 -23.73
CA ALA A 199 7.17 2.27 -23.31
C ALA A 199 8.19 2.28 -24.46
N LEU A 200 8.12 1.30 -25.39
CA LEU A 200 8.85 1.36 -26.67
C LEU A 200 8.42 2.60 -27.49
N ALA A 201 7.13 2.92 -27.51
CA ALA A 201 6.57 4.16 -28.06
C ALA A 201 6.82 5.43 -27.23
N LYS A 202 7.81 5.38 -26.31
CA LYS A 202 8.28 6.49 -25.46
C LYS A 202 7.21 7.17 -24.60
N VAL A 203 6.09 6.49 -24.31
CA VAL A 203 5.01 7.01 -23.47
C VAL A 203 5.49 7.12 -22.02
N ARG A 204 5.57 8.34 -21.49
CA ARG A 204 6.17 8.62 -20.16
C ARG A 204 5.56 7.78 -19.02
N PRO A 205 4.22 7.72 -18.81
CA PRO A 205 3.63 6.84 -17.80
C PRO A 205 3.97 5.34 -17.95
N ALA A 206 4.12 4.86 -19.18
CA ALA A 206 4.51 3.47 -19.45
C ALA A 206 5.96 3.20 -19.04
N ILE A 207 6.87 4.12 -19.38
CA ILE A 207 8.28 4.08 -18.93
C ILE A 207 8.34 4.03 -17.39
N TYR A 208 7.56 4.88 -16.72
CA TYR A 208 7.52 4.95 -15.25
C TYR A 208 7.02 3.66 -14.62
N ILE A 209 5.95 3.06 -15.16
CA ILE A 209 5.43 1.76 -14.69
C ILE A 209 6.46 0.63 -14.87
N GLN A 210 7.20 0.61 -15.98
CA GLN A 210 8.18 -0.45 -16.21
C GLN A 210 9.43 -0.32 -15.33
N ALA A 211 9.97 0.90 -15.18
CA ALA A 211 11.05 1.14 -14.22
C ALA A 211 10.62 0.83 -12.76
N ALA A 212 9.36 1.12 -12.41
CA ALA A 212 8.78 0.80 -11.11
C ALA A 212 8.69 -0.70 -10.83
N ASN A 213 8.26 -1.49 -11.82
CA ASN A 213 8.24 -2.94 -11.70
C ASN A 213 9.66 -3.53 -11.62
N TYR A 214 10.58 -3.06 -12.47
CA TYR A 214 11.98 -3.50 -12.46
C TYR A 214 12.65 -3.30 -11.09
N LEU A 215 12.53 -2.10 -10.50
CA LEU A 215 13.09 -1.80 -9.17
C LEU A 215 12.45 -2.65 -8.06
N LYS A 216 11.17 -3.00 -8.17
CA LYS A 216 10.51 -3.92 -7.23
C LYS A 216 10.99 -5.35 -7.38
N GLU A 217 11.12 -5.87 -8.61
CA GLU A 217 11.63 -7.22 -8.85
C GLU A 217 13.07 -7.34 -8.33
N LEU A 218 13.91 -6.31 -8.56
CA LEU A 218 15.25 -6.22 -7.98
C LEU A 218 15.21 -6.20 -6.45
N ARG A 219 14.35 -5.38 -5.80
CA ARG A 219 14.19 -5.37 -4.32
C ARG A 219 13.78 -6.75 -3.77
N ALA A 220 12.91 -7.48 -4.46
CA ALA A 220 12.50 -8.83 -4.07
C ALA A 220 13.62 -9.88 -4.22
N GLN A 221 14.51 -9.70 -5.20
CA GLN A 221 15.72 -10.53 -5.39
C GLN A 221 16.87 -10.12 -4.45
N HIS A 222 16.93 -8.86 -4.01
CA HIS A 222 17.99 -8.33 -3.15
C HIS A 222 18.05 -9.02 -1.77
N ASN A 223 16.94 -9.59 -1.32
CA ASN A 223 16.86 -10.48 -0.14
C ASN A 223 17.58 -11.83 -0.33
N LYS A 224 18.14 -12.10 -1.52
CA LYS A 224 18.92 -13.30 -1.87
C LYS A 224 20.33 -12.97 -2.39
N SER A 225 20.50 -11.82 -3.03
CA SER A 225 21.80 -11.36 -3.55
C SER A 225 21.88 -9.84 -3.62
N HIS A 226 22.85 -9.23 -2.94
CA HIS A 226 23.08 -7.78 -2.99
C HIS A 226 23.66 -7.38 -4.35
N GLN A 227 22.81 -6.99 -5.30
CA GLN A 227 23.19 -6.54 -6.64
C GLN A 227 22.48 -5.21 -6.96
N ALA A 228 23.28 -4.19 -7.22
CA ALA A 228 22.80 -2.88 -7.68
C ALA A 228 22.30 -2.96 -9.15
N PRO A 229 21.33 -2.11 -9.56
CA PRO A 229 20.84 -2.09 -10.93
C PRO A 229 21.95 -1.65 -11.91
N PRO A 230 22.25 -2.44 -12.97
CA PRO A 230 23.28 -2.10 -13.95
C PRO A 230 23.05 -0.76 -14.66
N ARG A 231 24.09 -0.22 -15.31
CA ARG A 231 24.05 1.09 -16.00
C ARG A 231 23.52 1.02 -17.44
N ASP A 232 23.54 -0.17 -18.01
CA ASP A 232 23.18 -0.54 -19.37
C ASP A 232 21.69 -0.89 -19.56
N VAL A 233 20.89 -0.91 -18.48
CA VAL A 233 19.44 -1.22 -18.51
C VAL A 233 18.65 -0.13 -19.28
N PRO A 234 18.10 -0.41 -20.48
CA PRO A 234 17.51 0.63 -21.33
C PRO A 234 16.34 1.37 -20.69
N ILE A 235 15.49 0.68 -19.91
CA ILE A 235 14.34 1.31 -19.25
C ILE A 235 14.78 2.30 -18.14
N LEU A 236 15.93 2.07 -17.50
CA LEU A 236 16.48 3.01 -16.52
C LEU A 236 17.20 4.18 -17.18
N GLN A 237 17.84 3.95 -18.34
CA GLN A 237 18.40 5.04 -19.16
C GLN A 237 17.30 5.96 -19.71
N ALA A 238 16.14 5.43 -20.09
CA ALA A 238 14.98 6.22 -20.50
C ALA A 238 14.46 7.11 -19.35
N VAL A 239 14.48 6.61 -18.11
CA VAL A 239 14.18 7.41 -16.90
C VAL A 239 15.26 8.46 -16.64
N GLU A 240 16.54 8.09 -16.73
CA GLU A 240 17.69 8.98 -16.53
C GLU A 240 17.68 10.17 -17.50
N ALA A 241 17.36 9.94 -18.78
CA ALA A 241 17.20 10.99 -19.80
C ALA A 241 15.95 11.87 -19.60
N LEU A 242 14.87 11.34 -19.01
CA LEU A 242 13.69 12.14 -18.62
C LEU A 242 13.91 12.93 -17.31
N ALA A 243 14.84 12.48 -16.45
CA ALA A 243 15.20 13.15 -15.21
C ALA A 243 16.24 14.27 -15.41
N THR A 244 17.16 14.12 -16.36
CA THR A 244 18.29 15.04 -16.61
C THR A 244 18.15 15.86 -17.91
N GLY A 245 17.03 15.70 -18.63
CA GLY A 245 16.74 16.44 -19.87
C GLY A 245 16.49 17.95 -19.66
N PRO A 246 16.40 18.74 -20.75
CA PRO A 246 16.30 20.20 -20.69
C PRO A 246 14.99 20.73 -20.06
N VAL A 247 13.99 19.87 -19.90
CA VAL A 247 12.84 20.08 -19.03
C VAL A 247 12.69 18.82 -18.17
N PRO A 248 13.31 18.79 -16.98
CA PRO A 248 13.26 17.64 -16.08
C PRO A 248 11.82 17.25 -15.76
N ASP A 249 11.52 15.96 -15.81
CA ASP A 249 10.21 15.46 -15.42
C ASP A 249 10.25 15.03 -13.93
N PRO A 250 9.49 15.70 -13.02
CA PRO A 250 9.52 15.40 -11.58
C PRO A 250 9.28 13.91 -11.24
N ARG A 251 8.52 13.22 -12.08
CA ARG A 251 8.20 11.79 -11.97
C ARG A 251 9.42 10.92 -12.30
N ALA A 252 10.18 11.32 -13.33
CA ALA A 252 11.44 10.68 -13.68
C ALA A 252 12.56 11.00 -12.68
N MET A 253 12.62 12.22 -12.15
CA MET A 253 13.59 12.60 -11.09
C MET A 253 13.43 11.71 -9.84
N HIS A 254 12.19 11.48 -9.38
CA HIS A 254 11.91 10.57 -8.28
C HIS A 254 12.41 9.14 -8.58
N LEU A 255 12.10 8.62 -9.77
CA LEU A 255 12.54 7.28 -10.20
C LEU A 255 14.07 7.18 -10.28
N HIS A 256 14.73 8.17 -10.87
CA HIS A 256 16.18 8.18 -11.06
C HIS A 256 16.92 8.31 -9.71
N ALA A 257 16.43 9.13 -8.78
CA ALA A 257 16.97 9.20 -7.41
C ALA A 257 16.93 7.83 -6.71
N ARG A 258 15.90 7.00 -6.96
CA ARG A 258 15.88 5.61 -6.45
C ARG A 258 16.88 4.71 -7.14
N VAL A 259 17.08 4.84 -8.46
CA VAL A 259 18.14 4.11 -9.18
C VAL A 259 19.51 4.45 -8.59
N LEU A 260 19.80 5.74 -8.38
CA LEU A 260 21.03 6.22 -7.74
C LEU A 260 21.17 5.68 -6.30
N GLY A 261 20.12 5.72 -5.48
CA GLY A 261 20.12 5.13 -4.13
C GLY A 261 20.37 3.62 -4.13
N HIS A 262 19.82 2.87 -5.07
CA HIS A 262 20.10 1.44 -5.24
C HIS A 262 21.51 1.16 -5.81
N ARG A 263 22.12 2.12 -6.51
CA ARG A 263 23.54 2.14 -6.91
C ARG A 263 24.48 2.67 -5.79
N GLN A 264 23.96 2.97 -4.60
CA GLN A 264 24.68 3.57 -3.46
C GLN A 264 25.25 4.98 -3.73
N GLN A 265 24.77 5.63 -4.80
CA GLN A 265 25.14 7.00 -5.20
C GLN A 265 24.33 8.03 -4.39
N TYR A 266 24.34 7.90 -3.05
CA TYR A 266 23.42 8.61 -2.14
C TYR A 266 23.52 10.13 -2.21
N ARG A 267 24.71 10.69 -2.49
CA ARG A 267 24.90 12.14 -2.65
C ARG A 267 24.18 12.70 -3.89
N GLU A 268 24.29 11.98 -5.00
CA GLU A 268 23.64 12.33 -6.28
C GLU A 268 22.12 12.17 -6.15
N ALA A 269 21.68 11.07 -5.52
CA ALA A 269 20.27 10.85 -5.19
C ALA A 269 19.70 11.97 -4.29
N MET A 270 20.44 12.37 -3.24
CA MET A 270 20.03 13.42 -2.31
C MET A 270 19.90 14.77 -3.01
N ALA A 271 20.90 15.17 -3.81
CA ALA A 271 20.86 16.43 -4.56
C ALA A 271 19.65 16.50 -5.53
N LEU A 272 19.34 15.40 -6.23
CA LEU A 272 18.18 15.33 -7.12
C LEU A 272 16.85 15.33 -6.37
N LEU A 273 16.81 14.84 -5.13
CA LEU A 273 15.64 14.88 -4.26
C LEU A 273 15.45 16.27 -3.61
N ASP A 274 16.54 16.97 -3.29
CA ASP A 274 16.55 18.37 -2.84
C ASP A 274 16.07 19.31 -3.96
N GLU A 275 16.47 19.07 -5.22
CA GLU A 275 15.98 19.80 -6.40
C GLU A 275 14.50 19.51 -6.66
N LEU A 276 14.12 18.23 -6.68
CA LEU A 276 12.74 17.79 -6.85
C LEU A 276 11.80 18.38 -5.78
N LEU A 277 12.27 18.54 -4.54
CA LEU A 277 11.48 19.13 -3.44
C LEU A 277 11.08 20.59 -3.70
N GLU A 278 11.89 21.37 -4.44
CA GLU A 278 11.56 22.76 -4.80
C GLU A 278 10.67 22.86 -6.05
N LEU A 279 10.60 21.81 -6.88
CA LEU A 279 9.76 21.76 -8.08
C LEU A 279 8.32 21.33 -7.80
N ILE A 280 8.05 20.65 -6.68
CA ILE A 280 6.75 20.04 -6.39
C ILE A 280 5.90 20.93 -5.48
N TYR A 281 4.59 20.95 -5.71
CA TYR A 281 3.64 21.79 -4.97
C TYR A 281 2.39 21.02 -4.54
N PRO A 282 1.71 21.42 -3.45
CA PRO A 282 0.49 20.76 -3.00
C PRO A 282 -0.68 21.06 -3.95
N ALA A 283 -1.14 20.02 -4.66
CA ALA A 283 -2.26 20.13 -5.59
C ALA A 283 -3.60 20.33 -4.85
N LYS A 284 -4.32 21.42 -5.16
CA LYS A 284 -5.62 21.75 -4.54
C LYS A 284 -6.77 20.85 -5.01
N LYS A 285 -6.56 20.09 -6.08
CA LYS A 285 -7.46 19.06 -6.65
C LYS A 285 -6.59 17.93 -7.17
N LEU A 286 -7.07 16.69 -7.08
CA LEU A 286 -6.50 15.60 -7.86
C LEU A 286 -6.99 15.79 -9.30
N GLU A 287 -6.06 16.01 -10.23
CA GLU A 287 -6.36 16.00 -11.66
C GLU A 287 -6.43 14.54 -12.15
N PRO A 288 -7.41 14.18 -13.01
CA PRO A 288 -7.61 12.80 -13.46
C PRO A 288 -6.52 12.31 -14.43
N GLY A 289 -6.43 10.99 -14.60
CA GLY A 289 -5.46 10.34 -15.48
C GLY A 289 -4.11 9.95 -14.85
N PHE A 290 -3.36 9.11 -15.57
CA PHE A 290 -2.11 8.45 -15.12
C PHE A 290 -0.88 9.38 -14.96
N GLU A 291 -1.04 10.70 -15.04
CA GLU A 291 0.07 11.64 -15.19
C GLU A 291 0.29 12.55 -13.98
N THR A 292 -0.69 12.66 -13.08
CA THR A 292 -0.81 13.81 -12.16
C THR A 292 -0.19 13.58 -10.78
N GLY A 293 0.27 12.36 -10.49
CA GLY A 293 0.93 12.00 -9.23
C GLY A 293 2.41 11.63 -9.38
N LEU A 294 3.20 11.91 -8.34
CA LEU A 294 4.58 11.39 -8.18
C LEU A 294 4.62 9.92 -7.70
N TYR A 295 3.45 9.31 -7.54
CA TYR A 295 3.26 7.98 -6.96
C TYR A 295 2.95 6.97 -8.07
N PHE A 296 3.87 6.03 -8.27
CA PHE A 296 3.76 4.94 -9.23
C PHE A 296 3.71 3.62 -8.47
N PRO A 297 2.52 3.03 -8.25
CA PRO A 297 2.43 1.68 -7.73
C PRO A 297 3.26 0.75 -8.65
N PRO A 298 4.26 0.03 -8.12
CA PRO A 298 4.39 -0.41 -6.73
C PRO A 298 5.59 0.16 -5.95
N ILE A 299 6.07 1.36 -6.25
CA ILE A 299 7.14 2.05 -5.51
C ILE A 299 6.58 2.72 -4.24
N ASP A 300 7.42 2.89 -3.22
CA ASP A 300 7.13 3.74 -2.05
C ASP A 300 6.93 5.23 -2.47
N SER A 301 6.43 6.11 -1.58
CA SER A 301 6.20 7.52 -1.98
C SER A 301 7.51 8.30 -2.18
N PHE A 302 7.44 9.49 -2.82
CA PHE A 302 8.57 10.44 -2.89
C PHE A 302 9.18 10.70 -1.52
N TRP A 303 8.35 10.88 -0.49
CA TRP A 303 8.79 11.12 0.88
C TRP A 303 9.45 9.88 1.53
N ASP A 304 8.98 8.66 1.22
CA ASP A 304 9.64 7.42 1.70
C ASP A 304 11.01 7.25 1.01
N THR A 305 11.12 7.57 -0.28
CA THR A 305 12.39 7.64 -1.00
C THR A 305 13.33 8.68 -0.38
N TYR A 306 12.81 9.88 -0.09
CA TYR A 306 13.56 10.98 0.52
C TYR A 306 14.13 10.56 1.88
N LEU A 307 13.27 10.10 2.80
CA LEU A 307 13.67 9.68 4.15
C LEU A 307 14.63 8.48 4.12
N TRP A 308 14.48 7.56 3.15
CA TRP A 308 15.44 6.46 2.96
C TRP A 308 16.82 6.96 2.54
N VAL A 309 16.92 7.80 1.49
CA VAL A 309 18.21 8.33 1.02
C VAL A 309 18.85 9.24 2.08
N GLN A 310 18.05 10.06 2.77
CA GLN A 310 18.47 10.89 3.90
C GLN A 310 19.02 10.03 5.05
N GLY A 311 18.38 8.91 5.39
CA GLY A 311 18.88 7.95 6.38
C GLY A 311 20.25 7.38 6.00
N MET A 312 20.41 6.89 4.77
CA MET A 312 21.70 6.37 4.29
C MET A 312 22.79 7.45 4.26
N MET A 313 22.44 8.69 3.92
CA MET A 313 23.36 9.84 4.03
C MET A 313 23.82 10.07 5.48
N LEU A 314 22.90 10.04 6.45
CA LEU A 314 23.21 10.23 7.87
C LEU A 314 24.04 9.08 8.47
N ASP A 315 23.75 7.83 8.10
CA ASP A 315 24.55 6.65 8.47
C ASP A 315 26.00 6.77 7.96
N HIS A 316 26.18 7.28 6.73
CA HIS A 316 27.48 7.62 6.17
C HIS A 316 28.07 8.96 6.68
N ARG A 317 27.47 9.57 7.71
CA ARG A 317 27.89 10.84 8.34
C ARG A 317 27.96 12.03 7.37
N HIS A 318 27.14 12.03 6.33
CA HIS A 318 27.02 13.13 5.39
C HIS A 318 25.98 14.13 5.88
N LYS A 319 26.19 15.41 5.59
CA LYS A 319 25.20 16.46 5.87
C LYS A 319 24.06 16.38 4.85
N THR A 320 22.84 16.60 5.31
CA THR A 320 21.63 16.74 4.49
C THR A 320 21.10 18.17 4.63
N LYS A 321 20.45 18.71 3.59
CA LYS A 321 19.89 20.08 3.59
C LYS A 321 18.81 20.28 4.65
N HIS A 322 17.98 19.24 4.82
CA HIS A 322 16.85 19.21 5.75
C HIS A 322 17.05 18.12 6.82
N THR A 323 16.39 18.26 7.97
CA THR A 323 16.26 17.21 9.00
C THR A 323 15.12 16.23 8.66
N PRO A 324 15.06 15.02 9.28
CA PRO A 324 13.92 14.12 9.09
C PRO A 324 12.60 14.69 9.63
N GLU A 325 12.63 15.42 10.76
CA GLU A 325 11.44 16.07 11.33
C GLU A 325 10.85 17.11 10.38
N GLU A 326 11.69 17.95 9.76
CA GLU A 326 11.24 18.87 8.70
C GLU A 326 10.53 18.14 7.57
N ILE A 327 11.06 17.00 7.10
CA ILE A 327 10.47 16.26 5.97
C ILE A 327 9.14 15.61 6.35
N TYR A 328 9.02 15.01 7.53
CA TYR A 328 7.73 14.58 8.06
C TYR A 328 6.74 15.74 8.18
N ARG A 329 7.21 16.90 8.68
CA ARG A 329 6.42 18.11 8.83
C ARG A 329 5.94 18.65 7.48
N ARG A 330 6.79 18.83 6.48
CA ARG A 330 6.37 19.34 5.14
C ARG A 330 5.37 18.40 4.48
N ALA A 331 5.59 17.09 4.54
CA ALA A 331 4.66 16.09 3.99
C ALA A 331 3.29 16.09 4.68
N ALA A 332 3.24 16.36 5.99
CA ALA A 332 2.01 16.43 6.79
C ALA A 332 1.31 17.82 6.75
N GLU A 333 2.08 18.91 6.78
CA GLU A 333 1.59 20.29 6.92
C GLU A 333 1.33 20.98 5.57
N GLU A 334 2.25 20.84 4.60
CA GLU A 334 2.12 21.48 3.28
C GLU A 334 1.33 20.56 2.32
N PHE A 335 1.69 19.27 2.26
CA PHE A 335 1.11 18.31 1.30
C PHE A 335 -0.04 17.45 1.86
N LYS A 336 -0.34 17.56 3.16
CA LYS A 336 -1.46 16.87 3.87
C LYS A 336 -1.54 15.36 3.61
N GLN A 337 -0.42 14.66 3.42
CA GLN A 337 -0.45 13.25 3.03
C GLN A 337 -0.87 12.34 4.21
N PRO A 338 -1.86 11.43 4.06
CA PRO A 338 -2.46 10.73 5.20
C PRO A 338 -1.52 9.85 6.05
N GLU A 339 -0.56 9.17 5.42
CA GLU A 339 0.47 8.39 6.12
C GLU A 339 1.42 9.32 6.92
N TYR A 340 1.75 10.49 6.35
CA TYR A 340 2.66 11.45 6.97
C TYR A 340 2.01 12.24 8.09
N LEU A 341 0.71 12.55 7.98
CA LEU A 341 -0.10 13.06 9.08
C LEU A 341 0.00 12.13 10.32
N VAL A 342 -0.06 10.80 10.13
CA VAL A 342 0.10 9.84 11.25
C VAL A 342 1.54 9.77 11.77
N ARG A 343 2.55 9.73 10.89
CA ARG A 343 3.96 9.68 11.31
C ARG A 343 4.38 10.93 12.09
N TYR A 344 3.99 12.12 11.62
CA TYR A 344 4.26 13.38 12.31
C TYR A 344 3.46 13.51 13.61
N ALA A 345 2.19 13.08 13.63
CA ALA A 345 1.41 13.03 14.87
C ALA A 345 2.08 12.15 15.94
N ALA A 346 2.61 10.98 15.57
CA ALA A 346 3.32 10.09 16.51
C ALA A 346 4.56 10.77 17.13
N HIS A 347 5.28 11.59 16.36
CA HIS A 347 6.40 12.37 16.87
C HIS A 347 5.94 13.51 17.80
N LEU A 348 4.88 14.23 17.44
CA LEU A 348 4.28 15.27 18.29
C LEU A 348 3.77 14.71 19.62
N ARG A 349 3.22 13.49 19.62
CA ARG A 349 2.87 12.73 20.81
C ARG A 349 4.08 12.44 21.70
N GLU A 350 5.21 12.04 21.12
CA GLU A 350 6.47 11.82 21.84
C GLU A 350 7.04 13.12 22.45
N GLN A 351 6.80 14.27 21.79
CA GLN A 351 7.04 15.61 22.34
C GLN A 351 5.96 16.06 23.36
N GLY A 352 4.97 15.23 23.70
CA GLY A 352 3.87 15.56 24.63
C GLY A 352 2.80 16.53 24.08
N ARG A 353 2.82 16.83 22.78
CA ARG A 353 1.93 17.82 22.10
C ARG A 353 0.58 17.20 21.72
N TRP A 354 -0.15 16.71 22.73
CA TRP A 354 -1.37 15.90 22.60
C TRP A 354 -2.49 16.54 21.76
N ASP A 355 -2.74 17.85 21.91
CA ASP A 355 -3.74 18.59 21.11
C ASP A 355 -3.44 18.53 19.60
N GLN A 356 -2.15 18.53 19.21
CA GLN A 356 -1.72 18.49 17.81
C GLN A 356 -1.67 17.06 17.27
N TYR A 357 -1.34 16.08 18.12
CA TYR A 357 -1.56 14.66 17.81
C TYR A 357 -3.04 14.40 17.48
N GLU A 358 -3.98 14.90 18.29
CA GLU A 358 -5.43 14.79 18.02
C GLU A 358 -5.79 15.39 16.65
N GLU A 359 -5.36 16.61 16.37
CA GLU A 359 -5.67 17.32 15.12
C GLU A 359 -5.15 16.59 13.88
N TYR A 360 -3.86 16.23 13.83
CA TYR A 360 -3.29 15.55 12.67
C TYR A 360 -3.82 14.13 12.50
N MET A 361 -4.13 13.41 13.58
CA MET A 361 -4.78 12.11 13.50
C MET A 361 -6.22 12.22 12.99
N HIS A 362 -6.98 13.23 13.44
CA HIS A 362 -8.32 13.52 12.93
C HIS A 362 -8.27 13.87 11.43
N MET A 363 -7.30 14.67 10.98
CA MET A 363 -7.09 14.93 9.54
C MET A 363 -6.84 13.64 8.76
N ALA A 364 -6.02 12.72 9.27
CA ALA A 364 -5.77 11.43 8.62
C ALA A 364 -7.02 10.54 8.58
N VAL A 365 -7.85 10.54 9.64
CA VAL A 365 -9.15 9.84 9.66
C VAL A 365 -10.13 10.41 8.63
N MET A 366 -10.20 11.74 8.50
CA MET A 366 -11.05 12.41 7.51
C MET A 366 -10.55 12.23 6.06
N ALA A 367 -9.32 11.74 5.87
CA ALA A 367 -8.77 11.26 4.61
C ALA A 367 -8.88 9.72 4.42
N GLY A 368 -9.63 9.03 5.28
CA GLY A 368 -9.89 7.58 5.18
C GLY A 368 -8.76 6.68 5.68
N HIS A 369 -7.79 7.21 6.44
CA HIS A 369 -6.62 6.44 6.84
C HIS A 369 -6.92 5.41 7.94
N ARG A 370 -7.15 4.16 7.53
CA ARG A 370 -7.59 3.04 8.38
C ARG A 370 -6.84 2.89 9.70
N ARG A 371 -5.50 3.03 9.69
CA ARG A 371 -4.65 2.93 10.89
C ARG A 371 -4.82 4.13 11.84
N ALA A 372 -5.06 5.33 11.30
CA ALA A 372 -5.39 6.50 12.11
C ALA A 372 -6.74 6.32 12.84
N THR A 373 -7.72 5.69 12.17
CA THR A 373 -9.06 5.47 12.76
C THR A 373 -9.00 4.66 14.03
N ARG A 374 -8.29 3.52 14.04
CA ARG A 374 -8.09 2.72 15.26
C ARG A 374 -7.34 3.51 16.34
N ARG A 375 -6.23 4.17 15.98
CA ARG A 375 -5.39 4.89 16.94
C ARG A 375 -6.09 6.07 17.61
N LEU A 376 -6.90 6.82 16.85
CA LEU A 376 -7.73 7.89 17.38
C LEU A 376 -8.89 7.35 18.24
N ALA A 377 -9.47 6.19 17.88
CA ALA A 377 -10.44 5.50 18.72
C ALA A 377 -9.84 5.07 20.06
N CYS A 378 -8.65 4.46 20.05
CA CYS A 378 -7.90 4.10 21.25
C CYS A 378 -7.58 5.34 22.10
N TYR A 379 -7.12 6.44 21.49
CA TYR A 379 -6.85 7.69 22.19
C TYR A 379 -8.10 8.24 22.92
N TYR A 380 -9.23 8.39 22.21
CA TYR A 380 -10.47 8.86 22.82
C TYR A 380 -11.03 7.90 23.88
N TYR A 381 -10.85 6.59 23.71
CA TYR A 381 -11.23 5.61 24.73
C TYR A 381 -10.40 5.77 26.01
N LEU A 382 -9.08 5.90 25.86
CA LEU A 382 -8.16 6.05 26.99
C LEU A 382 -8.33 7.42 27.68
N ILE A 383 -8.69 8.49 26.95
CA ILE A 383 -9.18 9.75 27.56
C ILE A 383 -10.46 9.47 28.37
N ALA A 384 -11.47 8.81 27.78
CA ALA A 384 -12.75 8.55 28.45
C ALA A 384 -12.62 7.66 29.71
N GLN A 385 -11.57 6.82 29.79
CA GLN A 385 -11.21 6.06 31.00
C GLN A 385 -10.52 6.90 32.08
N GLY A 386 -9.99 8.09 31.74
CA GLY A 386 -9.16 8.91 32.63
C GLY A 386 -7.66 8.59 32.60
N ARG A 387 -7.16 7.95 31.53
CA ARG A 387 -5.74 7.60 31.37
C ARG A 387 -4.90 8.67 30.64
N TYR A 388 -5.54 9.58 29.89
CA TYR A 388 -4.89 10.69 29.18
C TYR A 388 -5.63 12.02 29.43
N PRO A 389 -4.94 13.17 29.36
CA PRO A 389 -5.57 14.48 29.51
C PRO A 389 -6.59 14.73 28.40
N ARG A 390 -7.66 15.46 28.73
CA ARG A 390 -8.59 15.98 27.71
C ARG A 390 -7.94 17.15 26.96
N ARG A 391 -8.46 17.45 25.77
CA ARG A 391 -8.07 18.64 25.00
C ARG A 391 -8.22 19.91 25.85
N GLY A 392 -7.19 20.74 25.89
CA GLY A 392 -7.15 21.96 26.72
C GLY A 392 -7.06 21.70 28.24
N GLU A 393 -6.66 20.49 28.66
CA GLU A 393 -6.29 20.13 30.03
C GLU A 393 -4.76 20.15 30.17
N SER A 394 -4.25 20.74 31.25
CA SER A 394 -2.80 20.89 31.46
C SER A 394 -2.15 19.52 31.70
N ALA A 395 -1.18 19.16 30.87
CA ALA A 395 -0.42 17.92 31.00
C ALA A 395 0.45 17.87 32.28
N ALA A 396 0.72 19.01 32.93
CA ALA A 396 1.44 19.09 34.20
C ALA A 396 0.53 18.84 35.41
N ASP A 397 -0.76 19.16 35.30
CA ASP A 397 -1.76 19.00 36.37
C ASP A 397 -2.54 17.68 36.26
N PHE A 398 -2.55 17.07 35.07
CA PHE A 398 -3.20 15.79 34.81
C PHE A 398 -2.54 14.65 35.59
N ARG A 399 -3.38 13.80 36.20
CA ARG A 399 -2.95 12.56 36.87
C ARG A 399 -3.76 11.39 36.28
N PRO A 400 -3.13 10.35 35.73
CA PRO A 400 -3.83 9.16 35.26
C PRO A 400 -4.63 8.50 36.40
N VAL A 401 -5.83 8.03 36.08
CA VAL A 401 -6.65 7.21 36.99
C VAL A 401 -6.06 5.79 37.06
N ASP A 402 -5.98 5.23 38.28
CA ASP A 402 -5.52 3.85 38.50
C ASP A 402 -6.34 2.84 37.69
N PRO A 403 -5.74 1.75 37.17
CA PRO A 403 -6.48 0.71 36.44
C PRO A 403 -7.65 0.09 37.24
N ALA A 404 -7.51 -0.01 38.57
CA ALA A 404 -8.58 -0.49 39.46
C ALA A 404 -9.77 0.49 39.59
N GLN A 405 -9.63 1.72 39.10
CA GLN A 405 -10.60 2.81 39.14
C GLN A 405 -11.07 3.22 37.72
N GLU A 406 -10.75 2.43 36.69
CA GLU A 406 -11.15 2.70 35.30
C GLU A 406 -12.65 2.97 35.17
N GLY A 407 -12.99 4.07 34.50
CA GLY A 407 -14.37 4.49 34.30
C GLY A 407 -15.02 5.17 35.51
N GLN A 408 -14.36 5.32 36.67
CA GLN A 408 -14.93 6.11 37.78
C GLN A 408 -15.21 7.55 37.37
N GLY A 409 -14.33 8.19 36.59
CA GLY A 409 -14.57 9.53 36.03
C GLY A 409 -15.79 9.57 35.10
N LEU A 410 -15.95 8.55 34.24
CA LEU A 410 -17.11 8.40 33.35
C LEU A 410 -18.41 8.23 34.15
N LEU A 411 -18.40 7.37 35.18
CA LEU A 411 -19.54 7.15 36.09
C LEU A 411 -19.87 8.41 36.89
N GLN A 412 -18.86 9.15 37.37
CA GLN A 412 -19.07 10.41 38.07
C GLN A 412 -19.70 11.46 37.14
N GLU A 413 -19.24 11.59 35.88
CA GLU A 413 -19.88 12.44 34.88
C GLU A 413 -21.30 11.97 34.53
N GLN A 414 -21.56 10.66 34.41
CA GLN A 414 -22.89 10.08 34.18
C GLN A 414 -23.86 10.33 35.36
N ASN A 415 -23.34 10.44 36.58
CA ASN A 415 -24.11 10.76 37.79
C ASN A 415 -24.25 12.28 38.06
N ARG A 416 -23.54 13.16 37.34
CA ARG A 416 -23.75 14.62 37.45
C ARG A 416 -25.17 14.99 37.01
N SER A 417 -25.81 15.88 37.78
CA SER A 417 -27.12 16.45 37.45
C SER A 417 -27.09 17.13 36.07
N TRP A 418 -28.20 16.99 35.33
CA TRP A 418 -28.35 17.56 33.99
C TRP A 418 -28.20 19.09 33.99
N TRP A 419 -28.67 19.77 35.04
CA TRP A 419 -28.47 21.21 35.25
C TRP A 419 -26.99 21.58 35.35
N THR A 420 -26.17 20.74 36.00
CA THR A 420 -24.73 20.97 36.12
C THR A 420 -24.04 20.82 34.77
N ARG A 421 -24.38 19.77 34.00
CA ARG A 421 -23.89 19.61 32.62
C ARG A 421 -24.29 20.80 31.74
N LEU A 422 -25.58 21.16 31.75
CA LEU A 422 -26.12 22.26 30.95
C LEU A 422 -25.43 23.59 31.30
N ARG A 423 -25.19 23.87 32.58
CA ARG A 423 -24.46 25.06 33.01
C ARG A 423 -23.03 25.04 32.49
N ASP A 424 -22.31 23.94 32.69
CA ASP A 424 -20.91 23.81 32.30
C ASP A 424 -20.76 23.83 30.76
N GLU A 425 -21.77 23.37 30.00
CA GLU A 425 -21.81 23.33 28.53
C GLU A 425 -22.24 24.66 27.88
N ILE A 426 -23.08 25.47 28.54
CA ILE A 426 -23.55 26.77 28.04
C ILE A 426 -22.61 27.91 28.46
N TRP A 427 -22.05 27.89 29.68
CA TRP A 427 -21.38 29.06 30.28
C TRP A 427 -19.84 28.96 30.29
N SER A 428 -19.22 27.96 29.66
CA SER A 428 -17.77 27.91 29.46
C SER A 428 -17.39 28.26 28.01
N GLU A 429 -16.76 29.42 27.81
CA GLU A 429 -16.18 29.80 26.51
C GLU A 429 -15.01 28.89 26.08
N HIS A 430 -14.45 28.14 27.04
CA HIS A 430 -13.30 27.25 26.85
C HIS A 430 -13.74 25.77 26.91
N ARG A 431 -14.41 25.31 25.84
CA ARG A 431 -15.01 23.96 25.75
C ARG A 431 -13.98 22.83 25.92
N ARG A 432 -13.97 22.19 27.10
CA ARG A 432 -13.42 20.83 27.28
C ARG A 432 -14.52 19.79 27.02
N PRO A 433 -14.38 18.85 26.06
CA PRO A 433 -15.38 17.82 25.85
C PRO A 433 -15.48 16.85 27.05
N SER A 434 -16.68 16.33 27.32
CA SER A 434 -16.92 15.37 28.40
C SER A 434 -16.30 13.99 28.11
N LEU A 435 -16.00 13.22 29.15
CA LEU A 435 -15.56 11.83 29.02
C LEU A 435 -16.65 10.98 28.32
N THR A 436 -17.92 11.30 28.54
CA THR A 436 -19.05 10.70 27.81
C THR A 436 -19.03 11.00 26.31
N HIS A 437 -18.61 12.20 25.90
CA HIS A 437 -18.44 12.58 24.49
C HIS A 437 -17.24 11.85 23.87
N TYR A 438 -16.09 11.82 24.55
CA TYR A 438 -14.93 11.04 24.12
C TYR A 438 -15.25 9.55 23.96
N ARG A 439 -16.03 8.94 24.89
CA ARG A 439 -16.49 7.55 24.76
C ARG A 439 -17.36 7.33 23.52
N ALA A 440 -18.28 8.26 23.22
CA ALA A 440 -19.13 8.17 22.04
C ALA A 440 -18.32 8.27 20.74
N MET A 441 -17.36 9.21 20.66
CA MET A 441 -16.44 9.32 19.51
C MET A 441 -15.57 8.07 19.35
N ALA A 442 -15.03 7.54 20.45
CA ALA A 442 -14.24 6.31 20.44
C ALA A 442 -15.05 5.14 19.85
N ARG A 443 -16.32 4.99 20.25
CA ARG A 443 -17.21 3.96 19.70
C ARG A 443 -17.44 4.13 18.20
N GLU A 444 -17.80 5.32 17.72
CA GLU A 444 -18.01 5.56 16.28
C GLU A 444 -16.74 5.27 15.46
N LEU A 445 -15.56 5.60 16.00
CA LEU A 445 -14.28 5.30 15.34
C LEU A 445 -13.91 3.81 15.40
N PHE A 446 -14.21 3.07 16.48
CA PHE A 446 -14.03 1.61 16.50
C PHE A 446 -14.98 0.90 15.54
N GLU A 447 -16.25 1.32 15.45
CA GLU A 447 -17.21 0.81 14.46
C GLU A 447 -16.77 1.08 13.01
N LEU A 448 -16.06 2.19 12.77
CA LEU A 448 -15.44 2.51 11.48
C LEU A 448 -14.16 1.70 11.22
N ALA A 449 -13.30 1.54 12.22
CA ALA A 449 -12.08 0.73 12.13
C ALA A 449 -12.38 -0.77 11.95
N ALA A 450 -13.45 -1.27 12.57
CA ALA A 450 -14.02 -2.59 12.32
C ALA A 450 -14.44 -2.74 10.85
N ALA A 451 -15.18 -1.76 10.29
CA ALA A 451 -15.57 -1.77 8.88
C ALA A 451 -14.38 -1.65 7.90
N TYR A 452 -13.27 -1.04 8.32
CA TYR A 452 -12.00 -1.03 7.58
C TYR A 452 -11.16 -2.31 7.72
N GLY A 453 -11.55 -3.22 8.63
CA GLY A 453 -10.95 -4.53 8.80
C GLY A 453 -9.97 -4.69 9.97
N SER A 454 -10.19 -4.03 11.12
CA SER A 454 -9.49 -4.36 12.38
C SER A 454 -10.35 -5.27 13.26
N PRO A 455 -9.98 -6.54 13.47
CA PRO A 455 -10.77 -7.47 14.31
C PRO A 455 -10.74 -7.07 15.79
N GLU A 456 -9.67 -6.44 16.28
CA GLU A 456 -9.59 -5.95 17.66
C GLU A 456 -10.58 -4.81 17.91
N SER A 457 -10.80 -3.95 16.90
CA SER A 457 -11.79 -2.88 16.94
C SER A 457 -13.22 -3.42 17.02
N VAL A 458 -13.50 -4.60 16.44
CA VAL A 458 -14.79 -5.29 16.62
C VAL A 458 -14.99 -5.71 18.07
N VAL A 459 -13.96 -6.29 18.71
CA VAL A 459 -14.04 -6.71 20.13
C VAL A 459 -14.26 -5.51 21.03
N ILE A 460 -13.50 -4.42 20.84
CA ILE A 460 -13.66 -3.20 21.65
C ILE A 460 -15.06 -2.59 21.45
N ALA A 461 -15.52 -2.41 20.20
CA ALA A 461 -16.85 -1.88 19.92
C ALA A 461 -17.98 -2.74 20.50
N ALA A 462 -17.85 -4.06 20.44
CA ALA A 462 -18.84 -4.99 21.01
C ALA A 462 -18.85 -4.94 22.54
N VAL A 463 -17.70 -4.94 23.20
CA VAL A 463 -17.62 -4.79 24.68
C VAL A 463 -18.19 -3.44 25.12
N MET A 464 -17.88 -2.36 24.40
CA MET A 464 -18.50 -1.05 24.66
C MET A 464 -20.03 -1.07 24.49
N ALA A 465 -20.55 -1.78 23.49
CA ALA A 465 -21.99 -1.95 23.31
C ALA A 465 -22.63 -2.77 24.44
N ARG A 466 -21.96 -3.82 24.93
CA ARG A 466 -22.39 -4.62 26.08
C ARG A 466 -22.41 -3.82 27.39
N GLU A 467 -21.39 -3.01 27.64
CA GLU A 467 -21.36 -2.04 28.75
C GLU A 467 -22.48 -0.98 28.65
N GLU A 468 -22.91 -0.63 27.43
CA GLU A 468 -24.03 0.28 27.15
C GLU A 468 -25.41 -0.43 27.13
N GLY A 469 -25.48 -1.70 27.54
CA GLY A 469 -26.71 -2.51 27.57
C GLY A 469 -27.19 -3.01 26.20
N ARG A 470 -26.49 -2.67 25.11
CA ARG A 470 -26.81 -3.07 23.72
C ARG A 470 -26.21 -4.44 23.39
N LEU A 471 -26.63 -5.44 24.16
CA LEU A 471 -26.12 -6.83 24.09
C LEU A 471 -26.22 -7.43 22.68
N ALA A 472 -27.37 -7.24 22.01
CA ALA A 472 -27.62 -7.80 20.69
C ALA A 472 -26.70 -7.20 19.61
N ASP A 473 -26.46 -5.88 19.66
CA ASP A 473 -25.57 -5.18 18.72
C ASP A 473 -24.15 -5.76 18.78
N GLY A 474 -23.59 -5.86 19.99
CA GLY A 474 -22.25 -6.39 20.20
C GLY A 474 -22.13 -7.87 19.83
N GLU A 475 -23.16 -8.68 20.14
CA GLU A 475 -23.19 -10.09 19.71
C GLU A 475 -23.23 -10.22 18.18
N GLN A 476 -24.02 -9.38 17.51
CA GLN A 476 -24.11 -9.35 16.04
C GLN A 476 -22.79 -8.90 15.39
N MET A 477 -22.10 -7.91 15.97
CA MET A 477 -20.75 -7.50 15.54
C MET A 477 -19.78 -8.69 15.61
N ILE A 478 -19.71 -9.38 16.75
CA ILE A 478 -18.79 -10.52 16.92
C ILE A 478 -19.18 -11.70 16.01
N ARG A 479 -20.47 -12.07 15.95
CA ARG A 479 -20.95 -13.18 15.12
C ARG A 479 -20.89 -12.89 13.61
N SER A 480 -20.87 -11.64 13.17
CA SER A 480 -20.67 -11.30 11.74
C SER A 480 -19.19 -11.43 11.36
N MET A 481 -18.29 -10.87 12.16
CA MET A 481 -16.83 -11.02 12.04
C MET A 481 -16.40 -12.50 11.94
N LEU A 482 -16.89 -13.35 12.83
CA LEU A 482 -16.61 -14.80 12.81
C LEU A 482 -17.14 -15.51 11.54
N ARG A 483 -18.35 -15.17 11.08
CA ARG A 483 -18.98 -15.83 9.92
C ARG A 483 -18.33 -15.45 8.59
N ALA A 484 -17.90 -14.21 8.45
CA ALA A 484 -17.47 -13.68 7.16
C ALA A 484 -16.07 -14.16 6.73
N ASN A 485 -15.29 -14.77 7.63
CA ASN A 485 -13.91 -15.21 7.42
C ASN A 485 -13.02 -14.11 6.77
N GLN A 486 -13.34 -12.85 7.06
CA GLN A 486 -12.77 -11.64 6.46
C GLN A 486 -11.31 -11.39 6.86
N PHE A 487 -10.83 -12.12 7.86
CA PHE A 487 -9.53 -11.93 8.48
C PHE A 487 -8.70 -13.20 8.27
N GLN A 488 -7.53 -13.02 7.65
CA GLN A 488 -6.57 -14.09 7.35
C GLN A 488 -5.16 -13.76 7.85
N SER A 489 -5.04 -12.75 8.72
CA SER A 489 -3.77 -12.34 9.31
C SER A 489 -3.44 -13.18 10.56
N PRO A 490 -2.18 -13.19 11.02
CA PRO A 490 -1.81 -13.88 12.27
C PRO A 490 -2.58 -13.36 13.48
N GLU A 491 -2.84 -12.04 13.56
CA GLU A 491 -3.53 -11.41 14.70
C GLU A 491 -4.94 -12.02 14.91
N TRP A 492 -5.64 -12.35 13.81
CA TRP A 492 -6.95 -12.98 13.86
C TRP A 492 -6.96 -14.32 14.62
N THR A 493 -5.87 -15.07 14.59
CA THR A 493 -5.78 -16.37 15.28
C THR A 493 -5.89 -16.22 16.79
N GLN A 494 -5.23 -15.20 17.35
CA GLN A 494 -5.33 -14.88 18.78
C GLN A 494 -6.71 -14.29 19.11
N VAL A 495 -7.11 -13.24 18.37
CA VAL A 495 -8.38 -12.54 18.59
C VAL A 495 -9.58 -13.50 18.56
N LYS A 496 -9.54 -14.51 17.68
CA LYS A 496 -10.59 -15.53 17.57
C LYS A 496 -10.75 -16.37 18.86
N VAL A 497 -9.66 -16.72 19.55
CA VAL A 497 -9.73 -17.48 20.82
C VAL A 497 -10.37 -16.63 21.91
N ASP A 498 -9.91 -15.38 22.05
CA ASP A 498 -10.43 -14.43 23.04
C ASP A 498 -11.92 -14.14 22.79
N VAL A 499 -12.30 -14.02 21.52
CA VAL A 499 -13.69 -13.88 21.04
C VAL A 499 -14.56 -15.09 21.35
N GLN A 500 -14.05 -16.31 21.24
CA GLN A 500 -14.83 -17.51 21.52
C GLN A 500 -15.17 -17.59 23.02
N SER A 501 -14.21 -17.34 23.91
CA SER A 501 -14.49 -17.31 25.37
C SER A 501 -15.37 -16.12 25.78
N LEU A 502 -15.28 -14.99 25.08
CA LEU A 502 -16.20 -13.85 25.26
C LEU A 502 -17.64 -14.20 24.87
N LEU A 503 -17.85 -14.96 23.79
CA LEU A 503 -19.21 -15.40 23.39
C LEU A 503 -19.82 -16.41 24.37
N GLU A 504 -19.04 -17.33 24.92
CA GLU A 504 -19.50 -18.30 25.93
C GLU A 504 -20.11 -17.63 27.17
N LYS A 505 -19.63 -16.43 27.52
CA LYS A 505 -20.03 -15.67 28.71
C LYS A 505 -20.78 -14.38 28.37
N TRP A 506 -21.25 -14.23 27.13
CA TRP A 506 -21.79 -12.96 26.62
C TRP A 506 -22.99 -12.45 27.44
N GLY A 507 -23.93 -13.35 27.77
CA GLY A 507 -25.15 -13.04 28.51
C GLY A 507 -24.98 -12.87 30.02
N ASP A 508 -23.82 -13.22 30.60
CA ASP A 508 -23.56 -12.99 32.03
C ASP A 508 -23.14 -11.54 32.27
N LEU A 509 -24.07 -10.70 32.72
CA LEU A 509 -23.82 -9.29 33.02
C LEU A 509 -22.82 -9.05 34.17
N GLN A 510 -22.52 -10.05 35.01
CA GLN A 510 -21.49 -9.94 36.04
C GLN A 510 -20.08 -10.22 35.48
N PHE A 511 -19.97 -10.98 34.38
CA PHE A 511 -18.70 -11.23 33.71
C PHE A 511 -18.15 -9.95 33.04
N LYS A 512 -17.20 -9.30 33.70
CA LYS A 512 -16.39 -8.21 33.12
C LYS A 512 -15.24 -8.80 32.31
N PHE A 513 -15.36 -8.75 30.99
CA PHE A 513 -14.27 -9.10 30.07
C PHE A 513 -13.20 -8.00 30.07
N LYS A 514 -11.99 -8.29 30.56
CA LYS A 514 -10.86 -7.39 30.39
C LYS A 514 -10.35 -7.51 28.95
N ILE A 515 -10.47 -6.42 28.19
CA ILE A 515 -9.88 -6.32 26.84
C ILE A 515 -8.35 -6.41 26.97
N PRO A 516 -7.66 -7.24 26.16
CA PRO A 516 -6.19 -7.31 26.17
C PRO A 516 -5.55 -5.96 25.87
N GLU A 517 -4.52 -5.59 26.61
CA GLU A 517 -3.91 -4.25 26.50
C GLU A 517 -3.24 -4.03 25.13
N GLU A 518 -2.76 -5.10 24.50
CA GLU A 518 -2.24 -5.17 23.13
C GLU A 518 -3.24 -4.70 22.05
N TYR A 519 -4.56 -4.73 22.34
CA TYR A 519 -5.57 -4.27 21.38
C TYR A 519 -5.56 -2.74 21.24
N PHE A 520 -5.09 -2.02 22.25
CA PHE A 520 -5.00 -0.56 22.26
C PHE A 520 -3.67 -0.09 21.67
N VAL A 521 -3.73 0.73 20.62
CA VAL A 521 -2.55 1.23 19.89
C VAL A 521 -2.68 2.74 19.68
N LEU A 522 -1.59 3.48 19.88
CA LEU A 522 -1.47 4.92 19.60
C LEU A 522 -0.44 5.17 18.47
#